data_AF-A0A917F0P1-F1
#
_entry.id   AF-A0A917F0P1-F1
#
_cell.length_a   1.000
_cell.length_b   1.000
_cell.length_c   1.000
_cell.angle_alpha   90.00
_cell.angle_beta   90.00
_cell.angle_gamma   90.00
#
_symmetry.space_group_name_H-M   'P 1'
#
loop_
_entity.id
_entity.type
_entity.pdbx_description
1 polymer ?
#
loop_
_entity_poly.entity_id
_entity_poly.type
_entity_poly.pdbx_seq_one_letter_code
_entity_poly.pdbx_strand_id
1 'polypeptide(L)'
;MTASERMPSFDPPAPAALVALGADVRTVMPAQPLWRIHFTAGRYPQAWNGVRTWGPLASARWDAHPLPEGEHPEHGAAYLAFDVVTCLAEVFQATRFVDVHTGSPYITLCEFSRPLKLVDVSGDWLLKAGARSSIAFGKKSRTRAWARAIRQAWPDVDGVLSRSAVAGAHECVTLWSTADAADAGSVADAGSVASAGSVAGVADAGSAADAAGSRAVATFSGAPLSSNPLSSPAIAPNIKAAAESITFSSNCI
;
A
#
# COMPACT_ATOMS: atom_id res chain seq x y z
N MET A 1 -17.76 7.14 -47.67
CA MET A 1 -17.83 7.59 -46.26
C MET A 1 -17.57 6.39 -45.37
N THR A 2 -16.30 6.11 -45.09
CA THR A 2 -15.91 5.02 -44.19
C THR A 2 -15.83 5.59 -42.79
N ALA A 3 -16.70 5.09 -41.90
CA ALA A 3 -16.51 5.26 -40.48
C ALA A 3 -15.11 4.73 -40.14
N SER A 4 -14.21 5.62 -39.73
CA SER A 4 -12.98 5.22 -39.07
C SER A 4 -13.40 4.47 -37.81
N GLU A 5 -13.39 3.15 -37.89
CA GLU A 5 -13.66 2.25 -36.79
C GLU A 5 -12.61 2.55 -35.71
N ARG A 6 -12.99 3.45 -34.80
CA ARG A 6 -12.19 3.82 -33.63
C ARG A 6 -11.88 2.51 -32.93
N MET A 7 -10.59 2.16 -32.89
CA MET A 7 -10.09 1.10 -32.05
C MET A 7 -10.77 1.24 -30.66
N PRO A 8 -11.43 0.19 -30.15
CA PRO A 8 -12.26 0.33 -28.95
C PRO A 8 -11.43 0.93 -27.83
N SER A 9 -11.93 2.02 -27.22
CA SER A 9 -11.22 2.63 -26.10
C SER A 9 -11.25 1.66 -24.92
N PHE A 10 -10.10 1.44 -24.29
CA PHE A 10 -10.00 0.65 -23.05
C PHE A 10 -10.26 1.51 -21.79
N ASP A 11 -10.82 2.69 -22.01
CA ASP A 11 -11.37 3.51 -20.94
C ASP A 11 -12.58 2.79 -20.33
N PRO A 12 -12.87 3.03 -19.05
CA PRO A 12 -14.03 2.42 -18.43
C PRO A 12 -15.30 2.85 -19.19
N PRO A 13 -16.29 1.95 -19.29
CA PRO A 13 -17.62 2.35 -19.75
C PRO A 13 -18.25 3.34 -18.75
N ALA A 14 -19.35 3.96 -19.15
CA ALA A 14 -20.08 4.86 -18.26
C ALA A 14 -20.50 4.14 -16.96
N PRO A 15 -20.54 4.82 -15.80
CA PRO A 15 -20.89 4.22 -14.53
C PRO A 15 -22.21 3.42 -14.55
N ALA A 16 -23.23 3.92 -15.24
CA ALA A 16 -24.51 3.21 -15.38
C ALA A 16 -24.39 1.84 -16.08
N ALA A 17 -23.47 1.72 -17.05
CA ALA A 17 -23.21 0.44 -17.72
C ALA A 17 -22.45 -0.52 -16.80
N LEU A 18 -21.56 -0.02 -15.95
CA LEU A 18 -20.91 -0.82 -14.90
C LEU A 18 -21.94 -1.35 -13.90
N VAL A 19 -22.86 -0.49 -13.43
CA VAL A 19 -23.94 -0.89 -12.51
C VAL A 19 -24.82 -1.98 -13.15
N ALA A 20 -25.20 -1.82 -14.41
CA ALA A 20 -26.02 -2.80 -15.13
C ALA A 20 -25.32 -4.15 -15.31
N LEU A 21 -23.99 -4.15 -15.50
CA LEU A 21 -23.18 -5.37 -15.60
C LEU A 21 -23.02 -6.06 -14.24
N GLY A 22 -22.97 -5.27 -13.16
CA GLY A 22 -22.55 -5.74 -11.84
C GLY A 22 -21.03 -5.81 -11.70
N ALA A 23 -20.56 -5.93 -10.47
CA ALA A 23 -19.15 -6.12 -10.12
C ALA A 23 -18.93 -7.39 -9.31
N ASP A 24 -17.79 -8.04 -9.54
CA ASP A 24 -17.28 -9.04 -8.60
C ASP A 24 -16.76 -8.27 -7.37
N VAL A 25 -17.37 -8.49 -6.22
CA VAL A 25 -17.04 -7.80 -4.96
C VAL A 25 -16.48 -8.81 -3.97
N ARG A 26 -15.30 -8.50 -3.42
CA ARG A 26 -14.69 -9.24 -2.34
C ARG A 26 -14.84 -8.48 -1.03
N THR A 27 -15.27 -9.20 0.01
CA THR A 27 -15.36 -8.66 1.36
C THR A 27 -14.10 -9.00 2.14
N VAL A 28 -13.44 -7.99 2.72
CA VAL A 28 -12.46 -8.18 3.79
C VAL A 28 -13.22 -8.23 5.10
N MET A 29 -13.07 -9.31 5.85
CA MET A 29 -13.82 -9.52 7.08
C MET A 29 -13.30 -8.59 8.20
N PRO A 30 -14.15 -8.23 9.19
CA PRO A 30 -13.68 -7.53 10.38
C PRO A 30 -12.49 -8.24 11.03
N ALA A 31 -11.57 -7.46 11.58
CA ALA A 31 -10.32 -7.94 12.20
C ALA A 31 -9.42 -8.80 11.27
N GLN A 32 -9.69 -8.84 9.97
CA GLN A 32 -8.74 -9.42 9.01
C GLN A 32 -7.56 -8.44 8.84
N PRO A 33 -6.31 -8.89 9.06
CA PRO A 33 -5.17 -8.00 9.07
C PRO A 33 -4.84 -7.48 7.68
N LEU A 34 -4.65 -6.17 7.58
CA LEU A 34 -4.06 -5.48 6.44
C LEU A 34 -2.81 -4.73 6.88
N TRP A 35 -1.82 -4.67 6.01
CA TRP A 35 -0.55 -4.01 6.27
C TRP A 35 -0.40 -2.79 5.40
N ARG A 36 0.26 -1.77 5.93
CA ARG A 36 0.62 -0.56 5.19
C ARG A 36 1.98 -0.06 5.63
N ILE A 37 2.75 0.47 4.68
CA ILE A 37 3.89 1.33 4.99
C ILE A 37 3.47 2.78 4.78
N HIS A 38 3.80 3.62 5.74
CA HIS A 38 3.57 5.06 5.67
C HIS A 38 4.81 5.82 6.14
N PHE A 39 5.00 7.03 5.63
CA PHE A 39 6.14 7.89 5.95
C PHE A 39 5.70 8.94 6.96
N THR A 40 6.41 9.01 8.08
CA THR A 40 6.09 9.96 9.18
C THR A 40 6.87 11.27 9.07
N ALA A 41 7.84 11.33 8.15
CA ALA A 41 8.62 12.53 7.83
C ALA A 41 8.73 12.73 6.31
N GLY A 42 9.27 13.87 5.89
CA GLY A 42 9.47 14.23 4.49
C GLY A 42 8.40 15.20 3.96
N ARG A 43 8.20 15.21 2.64
CA ARG A 43 7.37 16.22 1.96
C ARG A 43 5.87 16.10 2.27
N TYR A 44 5.39 14.89 2.50
CA TYR A 44 3.98 14.60 2.75
C TYR A 44 3.86 13.52 3.85
N PRO A 45 4.15 13.86 5.11
CA PRO A 45 4.01 12.91 6.22
C PRO A 45 2.54 12.47 6.35
N GLN A 46 2.32 11.21 6.68
CA GLN A 46 0.99 10.64 6.85
C GLN A 46 0.85 10.03 8.24
N ALA A 47 -0.28 10.26 8.88
CA ALA A 47 -0.66 9.50 10.06
C ALA A 47 -0.96 8.04 9.68
N TRP A 48 -0.77 7.12 10.63
CA TRP A 48 -1.00 5.69 10.41
C TRP A 48 -2.45 5.38 9.98
N ASN A 49 -3.43 6.10 10.56
CA ASN A 49 -4.87 6.05 10.23
C ASN A 49 -5.31 7.11 9.22
N GLY A 50 -4.38 7.89 8.67
CA GLY A 50 -4.68 8.93 7.69
C GLY A 50 -4.70 8.39 6.26
N VAL A 51 -5.60 8.88 5.43
CA VAL A 51 -5.52 8.71 3.97
C VAL A 51 -4.84 9.90 3.31
N ARG A 52 -4.31 9.69 2.10
CA ARG A 52 -3.86 10.81 1.24
C ARG A 52 -5.08 11.50 0.62
N THR A 53 -5.13 12.83 0.72
CA THR A 53 -6.15 13.70 0.09
C THR A 53 -5.63 14.50 -1.11
N TRP A 54 -4.31 14.63 -1.26
CA TRP A 54 -3.70 15.19 -2.47
C TRP A 54 -3.62 14.16 -3.58
N GLY A 55 -4.21 14.40 -4.76
CA GLY A 55 -4.11 13.49 -5.90
C GLY A 55 -4.88 13.98 -7.14
N PRO A 56 -4.96 13.16 -8.19
CA PRO A 56 -4.37 11.83 -8.32
C PRO A 56 -2.86 11.87 -8.57
N LEU A 57 -2.10 10.98 -7.93
CA LEU A 57 -0.66 10.90 -8.18
C LEU A 57 -0.36 10.15 -9.48
N ALA A 58 0.58 10.69 -10.28
CA ALA A 58 1.05 10.03 -11.50
C ALA A 58 1.63 8.63 -11.24
N SER A 59 2.25 8.43 -10.08
CA SER A 59 2.85 7.16 -9.63
C SER A 59 1.84 6.14 -9.12
N ALA A 60 0.62 6.55 -8.76
CA ALA A 60 -0.38 5.67 -8.18
C ALA A 60 -1.22 4.93 -9.23
N ARG A 61 -1.50 3.65 -8.94
CA ARG A 61 -2.56 2.87 -9.61
C ARG A 61 -3.82 2.92 -8.76
N TRP A 62 -4.97 2.74 -9.42
CA TRP A 62 -6.27 2.61 -8.77
C TRP A 62 -6.66 3.77 -7.85
N ASP A 63 -6.10 4.94 -8.13
CA ASP A 63 -6.39 6.18 -7.43
C ASP A 63 -7.66 6.82 -8.00
N ALA A 64 -8.70 6.91 -7.17
CA ALA A 64 -10.00 7.46 -7.53
C ALA A 64 -10.12 8.99 -7.33
N HIS A 65 -9.03 9.71 -7.02
CA HIS A 65 -9.08 11.17 -6.92
C HIS A 65 -9.61 11.80 -8.23
N PRO A 66 -10.46 12.85 -8.14
CA PRO A 66 -10.90 13.66 -9.28
C PRO A 66 -9.73 14.34 -9.99
N LEU A 67 -9.93 14.69 -11.26
CA LEU A 67 -9.00 15.57 -11.98
C LEU A 67 -9.43 17.05 -11.79
N PRO A 68 -8.51 18.02 -11.83
CA PRO A 68 -7.05 17.88 -11.98
C PRO A 68 -6.34 17.41 -10.69
N GLU A 69 -5.03 17.20 -10.78
CA GLU A 69 -4.20 16.95 -9.59
C GLU A 69 -4.27 18.14 -8.62
N GLY A 70 -4.53 17.86 -7.35
CA GLY A 70 -4.63 18.86 -6.29
C GLY A 70 -5.13 18.27 -4.98
N GLU A 71 -5.52 19.14 -4.06
CA GLU A 71 -6.12 18.75 -2.79
C GLU A 71 -7.61 18.42 -2.96
N HIS A 72 -8.02 17.25 -2.48
CA HIS A 72 -9.41 16.77 -2.52
C HIS A 72 -9.83 16.23 -1.15
N PRO A 73 -10.32 17.07 -0.23
CA PRO A 73 -10.59 16.67 1.17
C PRO A 73 -11.59 15.51 1.35
N GLU A 74 -12.51 15.33 0.39
CA GLU A 74 -13.53 14.27 0.41
C GLU A 74 -13.07 12.96 -0.27
N HIS A 75 -11.84 12.95 -0.80
CA HIS A 75 -11.27 11.82 -1.51
C HIS A 75 -10.02 11.33 -0.79
N GLY A 76 -10.03 10.06 -0.39
CA GLY A 76 -8.88 9.39 0.18
C GLY A 76 -8.16 8.50 -0.82
N ALA A 77 -6.90 8.24 -0.56
CA ALA A 77 -6.17 7.09 -1.08
C ALA A 77 -5.26 6.51 0.01
N ALA A 78 -5.54 5.29 0.44
CA ALA A 78 -4.63 4.47 1.25
C ALA A 78 -4.32 3.16 0.54
N TYR A 79 -3.06 2.75 0.59
CA TYR A 79 -2.56 1.53 -0.05
C TYR A 79 -2.18 0.53 1.03
N LEU A 80 -2.78 -0.65 0.96
CA LEU A 80 -2.55 -1.74 1.90
C LEU A 80 -2.30 -3.05 1.14
N ALA A 81 -1.84 -4.07 1.86
CA ALA A 81 -1.75 -5.45 1.36
C ALA A 81 -2.10 -6.45 2.47
N PHE A 82 -2.32 -7.71 2.11
CA PHE A 82 -2.58 -8.78 3.08
C PHE A 82 -1.32 -9.31 3.77
N ASP A 83 -0.14 -8.90 3.27
CA ASP A 83 1.14 -9.32 3.82
C ASP A 83 2.19 -8.20 3.73
N VAL A 84 3.17 -8.28 4.62
CA VAL A 84 4.27 -7.30 4.75
C VAL A 84 5.17 -7.28 3.51
N VAL A 85 5.41 -8.45 2.92
CA VAL A 85 6.31 -8.63 1.76
C VAL A 85 5.82 -7.76 0.59
N THR A 86 4.52 -7.78 0.34
CA THR A 86 3.87 -7.00 -0.71
C THR A 86 3.98 -5.51 -0.46
N CYS A 87 3.79 -5.06 0.78
CA CYS A 87 4.00 -3.64 1.13
C CYS A 87 5.43 -3.18 0.85
N LEU A 88 6.42 -3.96 1.30
CA LEU A 88 7.84 -3.66 1.09
C LEU A 88 8.17 -3.65 -0.40
N ALA A 89 7.73 -4.66 -1.15
CA ALA A 89 7.96 -4.76 -2.58
C ALA A 89 7.36 -3.58 -3.35
N GLU A 90 6.12 -3.18 -3.06
CA GLU A 90 5.47 -2.06 -3.75
C GLU A 90 6.10 -0.70 -3.41
N VAL A 91 6.48 -0.47 -2.16
CA VAL A 91 7.04 0.82 -1.70
C VAL A 91 8.48 1.00 -2.20
N PHE A 92 9.30 -0.05 -2.09
CA PHE A 92 10.73 0.00 -2.42
C PHE A 92 11.06 -0.57 -3.81
N GLN A 93 10.06 -0.77 -4.68
CA GLN A 93 10.26 -1.30 -6.04
C GLN A 93 11.26 -0.47 -6.87
N ALA A 94 11.30 0.85 -6.66
CA ALA A 94 12.16 1.74 -7.45
C ALA A 94 13.61 1.70 -6.98
N THR A 95 13.83 1.64 -5.67
CA THR A 95 15.18 1.63 -5.06
C THR A 95 15.81 0.25 -5.07
N ARG A 96 15.00 -0.82 -5.08
CA ARG A 96 15.45 -2.22 -4.97
C ARG A 96 16.24 -2.52 -3.68
N PHE A 97 16.12 -1.65 -2.69
CA PHE A 97 16.57 -1.88 -1.31
C PHE A 97 15.59 -1.19 -0.36
N VAL A 98 15.43 -1.76 0.83
CA VAL A 98 14.56 -1.22 1.88
C VAL A 98 15.31 -0.11 2.61
N ASP A 99 14.98 1.16 2.29
CA ASP A 99 15.47 2.31 3.04
C ASP A 99 14.62 2.52 4.29
N VAL A 100 15.22 2.31 5.45
CA VAL A 100 14.54 2.38 6.74
C VAL A 100 14.65 3.74 7.42
N HIS A 101 15.39 4.68 6.83
CA HIS A 101 15.72 5.97 7.42
C HIS A 101 15.03 7.12 6.70
N THR A 102 15.07 7.14 5.35
CA THR A 102 14.55 8.25 4.57
C THR A 102 13.03 8.38 4.70
N GLY A 103 12.57 9.53 5.19
CA GLY A 103 11.14 9.80 5.43
C GLY A 103 10.56 9.06 6.64
N SER A 104 11.41 8.41 7.45
CA SER A 104 11.02 7.67 8.65
C SER A 104 9.83 6.74 8.39
N PRO A 105 10.01 5.69 7.56
CA PRO A 105 8.94 4.76 7.23
C PRO A 105 8.58 3.90 8.44
N TYR A 106 7.28 3.69 8.61
CA TYR A 106 6.69 2.79 9.59
C TYR A 106 5.82 1.77 8.87
N ILE A 107 5.79 0.56 9.41
CA ILE A 107 4.86 -0.47 8.98
C ILE A 107 3.78 -0.66 10.04
N THR A 108 2.53 -0.66 9.61
CA THR A 108 1.37 -0.71 10.51
C THR A 108 0.48 -1.87 10.11
N LEU A 109 0.05 -2.63 11.10
CA LEU A 109 -1.06 -3.57 10.98
C LEU A 109 -2.36 -2.81 11.27
N CYS A 110 -3.25 -2.81 10.30
CA CYS A 110 -4.57 -2.21 10.36
C CYS A 110 -5.63 -3.33 10.43
N GLU A 111 -6.51 -3.24 11.41
CA GLU A 111 -7.71 -4.07 11.51
C GLU A 111 -8.94 -3.17 11.48
N PHE A 112 -9.94 -3.57 10.70
CA PHE A 112 -11.17 -2.80 10.53
C PHE A 112 -12.27 -3.45 11.36
N SER A 113 -13.06 -2.63 12.06
CA SER A 113 -14.16 -3.09 12.91
C SER A 113 -15.39 -3.51 12.10
N ARG A 114 -15.50 -3.03 10.85
CA ARG A 114 -16.56 -3.34 9.89
C ARG A 114 -16.00 -4.11 8.70
N PRO A 115 -16.84 -4.87 7.97
CA PRO A 115 -16.42 -5.46 6.70
C PRO A 115 -16.09 -4.36 5.69
N LEU A 116 -15.05 -4.60 4.88
CA LEU A 116 -14.71 -3.74 3.74
C LEU A 116 -15.18 -4.39 2.44
N LYS A 117 -15.92 -3.66 1.61
CA LYS A 117 -16.39 -4.07 0.29
C LYS A 117 -15.44 -3.53 -0.78
N LEU A 118 -14.71 -4.43 -1.42
CA LEU A 118 -13.74 -4.09 -2.45
C LEU A 118 -14.19 -4.66 -3.79
N VAL A 119 -14.20 -3.83 -4.83
CA VAL A 119 -14.36 -4.35 -6.20
C VAL A 119 -13.10 -5.10 -6.59
N ASP A 120 -13.26 -6.36 -6.97
CA ASP A 120 -12.15 -7.24 -7.36
C ASP A 120 -11.78 -6.97 -8.82
N VAL A 121 -10.69 -6.23 -9.00
CA VAL A 121 -10.07 -5.96 -10.30
C VAL A 121 -8.83 -6.84 -10.56
N SER A 122 -8.61 -7.85 -9.70
CA SER A 122 -7.54 -8.84 -9.84
C SER A 122 -7.93 -10.03 -10.71
N GLY A 123 -9.22 -10.34 -10.75
CA GLY A 123 -9.82 -11.43 -11.53
C GLY A 123 -10.34 -11.03 -12.92
N ASP A 124 -11.18 -11.89 -13.48
CA ASP A 124 -11.65 -11.76 -14.87
C ASP A 124 -12.79 -10.76 -15.07
N TRP A 125 -13.38 -10.22 -13.99
CA TRP A 125 -14.47 -9.25 -14.08
C TRP A 125 -14.12 -8.07 -14.98
N LEU A 126 -12.89 -7.57 -14.87
CA LEU A 126 -12.44 -6.42 -15.64
C LEU A 126 -12.45 -6.69 -17.15
N LEU A 127 -12.22 -7.94 -17.57
CA LEU A 127 -12.37 -8.37 -18.97
C LEU A 127 -13.83 -8.34 -19.41
N LYS A 128 -14.75 -8.84 -18.57
CA LYS A 128 -16.20 -8.80 -18.81
C LYS A 128 -16.71 -7.36 -18.92
N ALA A 129 -16.12 -6.44 -18.15
CA ALA A 129 -16.42 -5.01 -18.17
C ALA A 129 -15.82 -4.26 -19.38
N GLY A 130 -15.08 -4.95 -20.26
CA GLY A 130 -14.52 -4.37 -21.49
C GLY A 130 -13.07 -3.90 -21.38
N ALA A 131 -12.38 -4.15 -20.27
CA ALA A 131 -10.94 -3.92 -20.18
C ALA A 131 -10.13 -5.04 -20.84
N ARG A 132 -8.82 -4.82 -20.96
CA ARG A 132 -7.83 -5.86 -21.30
C ARG A 132 -7.10 -6.31 -20.05
N SER A 133 -6.65 -7.56 -20.01
CA SER A 133 -5.83 -8.10 -18.90
C SER A 133 -4.56 -7.27 -18.64
N SER A 134 -4.03 -6.63 -19.68
CA SER A 134 -2.86 -5.74 -19.58
C SER A 134 -3.10 -4.45 -18.80
N ILE A 135 -4.34 -4.09 -18.44
CA ILE A 135 -4.64 -2.85 -17.72
C ILE A 135 -3.98 -2.79 -16.34
N ALA A 136 -3.89 -3.92 -15.62
CA ALA A 136 -3.26 -4.00 -14.31
C ALA A 136 -1.78 -3.57 -14.36
N PHE A 137 -1.11 -3.87 -15.48
CA PHE A 137 0.31 -3.57 -15.71
C PHE A 137 0.53 -2.35 -16.63
N GLY A 138 -0.53 -1.83 -17.24
CA GLY A 138 -0.48 -0.79 -18.27
C GLY A 138 -0.37 0.63 -17.72
N LYS A 139 -0.78 1.60 -18.55
CA LYS A 139 -0.74 3.04 -18.22
C LYS A 139 -1.52 3.33 -16.94
N LYS A 140 -0.85 3.88 -15.92
CA LYS A 140 -1.46 4.25 -14.63
C LYS A 140 -2.63 5.23 -14.77
N SER A 141 -2.61 6.10 -15.78
CA SER A 141 -3.75 6.99 -16.07
C SER A 141 -5.05 6.22 -16.33
N ARG A 142 -4.96 5.02 -16.92
CA ARG A 142 -6.11 4.16 -17.21
C ARG A 142 -6.64 3.46 -15.96
N THR A 143 -5.78 2.90 -15.10
CA THR A 143 -6.24 2.31 -13.83
C THR A 143 -6.89 3.37 -12.93
N ARG A 144 -6.37 4.62 -12.96
CA ARG A 144 -7.02 5.75 -12.29
C ARG A 144 -8.38 6.12 -12.89
N ALA A 145 -8.52 6.07 -14.22
CA ALA A 145 -9.82 6.28 -14.87
C ALA A 145 -10.84 5.22 -14.45
N TRP A 146 -10.43 3.95 -14.44
CA TRP A 146 -11.26 2.85 -13.95
C TRP A 146 -11.62 3.00 -12.47
N ALA A 147 -10.68 3.36 -11.60
CA ALA A 147 -10.98 3.62 -10.19
C ALA A 147 -12.04 4.71 -10.00
N ARG A 148 -11.94 5.82 -10.73
CA ARG A 148 -12.97 6.87 -10.72
C ARG A 148 -14.34 6.36 -11.19
N ALA A 149 -14.38 5.60 -12.29
CA ALA A 149 -15.62 5.06 -12.82
C ALA A 149 -16.27 4.05 -11.87
N ILE A 150 -15.47 3.19 -11.23
CA ILE A 150 -15.93 2.24 -10.20
C ILE A 150 -16.50 3.00 -8.99
N ARG A 151 -15.77 4.00 -8.47
CA ARG A 151 -16.26 4.80 -7.34
C ARG A 151 -17.55 5.55 -7.65
N GLN A 152 -17.73 6.01 -8.89
CA GLN A 152 -18.97 6.64 -9.34
C GLN A 152 -20.11 5.64 -9.51
N ALA A 153 -19.82 4.43 -9.99
CA ALA A 153 -20.82 3.38 -10.18
C ALA A 153 -21.35 2.83 -8.84
N TRP A 154 -20.48 2.69 -7.85
CA TRP A 154 -20.84 2.20 -6.53
C TRP A 154 -20.24 3.09 -5.44
N PRO A 155 -20.95 4.14 -4.99
CA PRO A 155 -20.47 5.04 -3.94
C PRO A 155 -20.22 4.36 -2.60
N ASP A 156 -20.89 3.23 -2.34
CA ASP A 156 -20.83 2.48 -1.08
C ASP A 156 -19.69 1.42 -1.04
N VAL A 157 -18.84 1.35 -2.06
CA VAL A 157 -17.64 0.48 -2.03
C VAL A 157 -16.47 1.24 -1.43
N ASP A 158 -15.71 0.55 -0.59
CA ASP A 158 -14.61 1.15 0.16
C ASP A 158 -13.35 1.34 -0.70
N GLY A 159 -13.25 0.57 -1.79
CA GLY A 159 -12.09 0.58 -2.65
C GLY A 159 -12.05 -0.54 -3.67
N VAL A 160 -10.82 -0.88 -4.09
CA VAL A 160 -10.55 -2.00 -4.99
C VAL A 160 -9.50 -2.94 -4.44
N LEU A 161 -9.63 -4.19 -4.84
CA LEU A 161 -8.62 -5.22 -4.68
C LEU A 161 -7.95 -5.50 -6.03
N SER A 162 -6.63 -5.46 -6.07
CA SER A 162 -5.84 -5.58 -7.30
C SER A 162 -4.65 -6.50 -7.10
N ARG A 163 -4.08 -7.02 -8.18
CA ARG A 163 -2.79 -7.74 -8.11
C ARG A 163 -1.66 -6.75 -7.97
N SER A 164 -0.68 -7.07 -7.13
CA SER A 164 0.60 -6.38 -7.10
C SER A 164 1.27 -6.47 -8.47
N ALA A 165 1.78 -5.34 -8.94
CA ALA A 165 2.53 -5.28 -10.20
C ALA A 165 4.00 -5.72 -10.02
N VAL A 166 4.42 -5.93 -8.77
CA VAL A 166 5.82 -6.17 -8.37
C VAL A 166 5.96 -7.56 -7.76
N ALA A 167 5.10 -7.91 -6.80
CA ALA A 167 5.03 -9.22 -6.16
C ALA A 167 3.95 -10.06 -6.87
N GLY A 168 4.26 -10.55 -8.06
CA GLY A 168 3.30 -11.25 -8.92
C GLY A 168 2.66 -12.44 -8.20
N ALA A 169 1.33 -12.34 -7.96
CA ALA A 169 0.43 -13.25 -7.21
C ALA A 169 -0.07 -12.70 -5.88
N HIS A 170 0.55 -11.65 -5.34
CA HIS A 170 0.05 -11.00 -4.14
C HIS A 170 -0.96 -9.91 -4.45
N GLU A 171 -1.77 -9.57 -3.46
CA GLU A 171 -2.91 -8.68 -3.59
C GLU A 171 -2.68 -7.37 -2.83
N CYS A 172 -3.00 -6.27 -3.51
CA CYS A 172 -2.98 -4.93 -2.97
C CYS A 172 -4.41 -4.41 -2.86
N VAL A 173 -4.68 -3.73 -1.75
CA VAL A 173 -5.93 -3.02 -1.49
C VAL A 173 -5.69 -1.52 -1.66
N THR A 174 -6.57 -0.85 -2.39
CA THR A 174 -6.61 0.62 -2.44
C THR A 174 -7.94 1.08 -1.86
N LEU A 175 -7.90 1.75 -0.70
CA LEU A 175 -9.07 2.34 -0.06
C LEU A 175 -9.23 3.81 -0.46
N TRP A 176 -10.48 4.26 -0.54
CA TRP A 176 -10.83 5.55 -1.11
C TRP A 176 -11.53 6.52 -0.16
N SER A 177 -11.97 6.07 1.01
CA SER A 177 -12.65 6.92 1.98
C SER A 177 -11.78 7.21 3.20
N THR A 178 -11.88 8.46 3.66
CA THR A 178 -11.27 8.96 4.91
C THR A 178 -11.91 8.30 6.14
N ALA A 179 -13.21 8.01 6.09
CA ALA A 179 -13.94 7.35 7.17
C ALA A 179 -13.44 5.91 7.37
N ASP A 180 -13.14 5.21 6.29
CA ASP A 180 -12.71 3.80 6.35
C ASP A 180 -11.35 3.69 7.04
N ALA A 181 -10.42 4.59 6.71
CA ALA A 181 -9.13 4.62 7.38
C ALA A 181 -9.21 5.12 8.83
N ALA A 182 -10.19 5.97 9.15
CA ALA A 182 -10.45 6.41 10.52
C ALA A 182 -11.08 5.30 11.38
N ASP A 183 -11.89 4.41 10.78
CA ASP A 183 -12.46 3.21 11.43
C ASP A 183 -11.40 2.13 11.71
N ALA A 184 -10.21 2.24 11.11
CA ALA A 184 -9.12 1.31 11.35
C ALA A 184 -8.62 1.44 12.79
N GLY A 185 -8.74 0.35 13.55
CA GLY A 185 -7.96 0.17 14.76
C GLY A 185 -6.53 -0.20 14.40
N SER A 186 -5.53 0.39 15.07
CA SER A 186 -4.19 -0.19 15.10
C SER A 186 -4.13 -1.17 16.26
N VAL A 187 -3.94 -2.45 15.96
CA VAL A 187 -3.71 -3.47 17.00
C VAL A 187 -2.23 -3.52 17.37
N ALA A 188 -1.34 -3.11 16.47
CA ALA A 188 0.06 -2.85 16.75
C ALA A 188 0.63 -1.90 15.69
N ASP A 189 1.26 -0.80 16.13
CA ASP A 189 2.33 -0.22 15.33
C ASP A 189 3.45 -1.26 15.32
N ALA A 190 3.77 -1.83 14.17
CA ALA A 190 4.84 -2.83 14.08
C ALA A 190 6.23 -2.19 14.23
N GLY A 191 6.27 -0.87 14.39
CA GLY A 191 7.46 -0.08 14.65
C GLY A 191 8.04 0.50 13.38
N SER A 192 9.10 1.28 13.56
CA SER A 192 9.87 1.79 12.43
C SER A 192 10.38 0.62 11.60
N VAL A 193 10.41 0.76 10.27
CA VAL A 193 11.06 -0.23 9.41
C VAL A 193 12.54 -0.42 9.83
N ALA A 194 13.15 0.57 10.51
CA ALA A 194 14.52 0.47 11.05
C ALA A 194 14.66 -0.52 12.20
N SER A 195 13.62 -0.72 13.02
CA SER A 195 13.63 -1.72 14.09
C SER A 195 13.60 -3.17 13.59
N ALA A 196 13.29 -3.38 12.30
CA ALA A 196 13.43 -4.68 11.65
C ALA A 196 14.86 -4.97 11.14
N GLY A 197 15.78 -3.98 11.22
CA GLY A 197 17.03 -3.95 10.46
C GLY A 197 18.34 -3.97 11.26
N SER A 198 18.41 -4.51 12.48
CA SER A 198 19.71 -4.69 13.18
C SER A 198 20.02 -6.15 13.47
N VAL A 199 20.68 -6.83 12.52
CA VAL A 199 21.74 -7.82 12.82
C VAL A 199 22.75 -7.77 11.68
N ALA A 200 23.79 -6.95 11.84
CA ALA A 200 25.00 -7.09 11.07
C ALA A 200 25.81 -8.27 11.63
N GLY A 201 26.19 -9.21 10.76
CA GLY A 201 27.43 -9.98 10.80
C GLY A 201 27.73 -10.81 12.06
N VAL A 202 27.72 -12.13 11.89
CA VAL A 202 28.60 -13.02 12.65
C VAL A 202 30.03 -12.55 12.43
N ALA A 203 30.65 -11.97 13.46
CA ALA A 203 32.10 -11.78 13.52
C ALA A 203 32.67 -12.85 14.44
N ASP A 204 33.41 -13.78 13.83
CA ASP A 204 34.24 -14.75 14.51
C ASP A 204 35.33 -14.04 15.32
N ALA A 205 35.67 -14.61 16.47
CA ALA A 205 36.60 -14.03 17.43
C ALA A 205 38.05 -14.15 16.93
N GLY A 206 38.76 -13.03 16.80
CA GLY A 206 40.17 -13.02 16.43
C GLY A 206 40.89 -11.69 16.67
N SER A 207 41.37 -11.51 17.91
CA SER A 207 42.57 -10.79 18.35
C SER A 207 43.01 -9.43 17.72
N ALA A 208 42.92 -8.39 18.57
CA ALA A 208 43.86 -7.27 18.83
C ALA A 208 44.48 -6.43 17.67
N ALA A 209 44.11 -5.15 17.57
CA ALA A 209 44.89 -3.99 18.04
C ALA A 209 44.43 -2.65 17.40
N ASP A 210 44.27 -1.65 18.26
CA ASP A 210 44.36 -0.19 18.09
C ASP A 210 43.49 0.66 17.12
N ALA A 211 42.79 1.59 17.79
CA ALA A 211 42.66 3.03 17.53
C ALA A 211 41.36 3.61 16.92
N ALA A 212 40.73 4.42 17.79
CA ALA A 212 40.02 5.68 17.56
C ALA A 212 38.54 5.66 17.11
N GLY A 213 37.65 6.11 18.02
CA GLY A 213 36.27 6.51 17.70
C GLY A 213 35.33 6.47 18.91
N SER A 214 35.32 7.54 19.70
CA SER A 214 34.57 7.70 20.96
C SER A 214 33.02 7.62 20.82
N ARG A 215 32.40 6.81 21.70
CA ARG A 215 31.10 6.91 22.42
C ARG A 215 29.88 7.57 21.75
N ALA A 216 28.73 6.87 21.86
CA ALA A 216 27.62 7.35 22.69
C ALA A 216 26.75 6.18 23.19
N VAL A 217 26.76 5.97 24.50
CA VAL A 217 25.67 5.31 25.25
C VAL A 217 24.64 6.40 25.52
N ALA A 218 23.37 6.18 25.20
CA ALA A 218 22.28 7.05 25.62
C ALA A 218 21.20 6.22 26.32
N THR A 219 21.14 6.38 27.64
CA THR A 219 19.94 6.15 28.45
C THR A 219 18.96 7.29 28.21
N PHE A 220 17.65 7.01 28.18
CA PHE A 220 16.65 8.06 28.38
C PHE A 220 15.42 7.58 29.16
N SER A 221 15.01 8.43 30.09
CA SER A 221 13.80 8.37 30.93
C SER A 221 12.86 9.49 30.47
N GLY A 222 11.56 9.20 30.42
CA GLY A 222 10.50 10.18 30.16
C GLY A 222 9.30 9.59 29.41
N ALA A 223 8.25 9.22 30.15
CA ALA A 223 6.91 8.88 29.65
C ALA A 223 5.93 10.06 29.94
N PRO A 224 4.64 10.07 29.50
CA PRO A 224 3.97 9.25 28.50
C PRO A 224 3.16 10.08 27.46
N LEU A 225 2.92 9.51 26.28
CA LEU A 225 1.61 9.63 25.63
C LEU A 225 1.01 8.22 25.57
N SER A 226 -0.16 8.13 26.17
CA SER A 226 -0.88 6.95 26.61
C SER A 226 -1.06 5.85 25.55
N SER A 227 -0.91 4.61 26.05
CA SER A 227 -1.26 3.30 25.49
C SER A 227 -0.62 2.91 24.16
N ASN A 228 0.63 2.45 24.27
CA ASN A 228 1.35 1.73 23.24
C ASN A 228 1.08 0.22 23.41
N PRO A 229 0.39 -0.49 22.49
CA PRO A 229 0.36 -1.95 22.50
C PRO A 229 1.62 -2.51 21.80
N LEU A 230 2.80 -1.93 22.03
CA LEU A 230 4.08 -2.48 21.59
C LEU A 230 4.51 -3.60 22.55
N SER A 231 3.83 -4.75 22.50
CA SER A 231 4.32 -5.98 23.16
C SER A 231 3.57 -7.23 22.67
N SER A 232 3.40 -7.40 21.35
CA SER A 232 3.07 -8.74 20.82
C SER A 232 4.33 -9.36 20.20
N PRO A 233 5.01 -10.29 20.89
CA PRO A 233 6.29 -10.87 20.46
C PRO A 233 6.23 -11.69 19.16
N ALA A 234 5.04 -11.87 18.57
CA ALA A 234 4.84 -12.61 17.32
C ALA A 234 5.04 -11.77 16.04
N ILE A 235 4.98 -10.43 16.11
CA ILE A 235 4.94 -9.56 14.92
C ILE A 235 6.34 -9.21 14.39
N ALA A 236 7.24 -8.78 15.27
CA ALA A 236 8.60 -8.37 14.90
C ALA A 236 9.44 -9.45 14.15
N PRO A 237 9.46 -10.73 14.55
CA PRO A 237 10.22 -11.74 13.81
C PRO A 237 9.68 -12.00 12.40
N ASN A 238 8.39 -11.72 12.14
CA ASN A 238 7.75 -11.93 10.85
C ASN A 238 8.15 -10.85 9.81
N ILE A 239 8.39 -9.62 10.27
CA ILE A 239 8.81 -8.50 9.40
C ILE A 239 10.25 -8.67 8.95
N LYS A 240 11.14 -9.11 9.85
CA LYS A 240 12.53 -9.41 9.51
C LYS A 240 12.60 -10.54 8.47
N ALA A 241 11.91 -11.65 8.72
CA ALA A 241 11.84 -12.76 7.77
C ALA A 241 11.24 -12.32 6.42
N ALA A 242 10.20 -11.48 6.43
CA ALA A 242 9.61 -10.90 5.22
C ALA A 242 10.63 -10.05 4.43
N ALA A 243 11.36 -9.16 5.11
CA ALA A 243 12.39 -8.34 4.46
C ALA A 243 13.53 -9.19 3.87
N GLU A 244 13.99 -10.22 4.59
CA GLU A 244 15.04 -11.16 4.15
C GLU A 244 14.57 -12.05 2.98
N SER A 245 13.27 -12.33 2.87
CA SER A 245 12.68 -13.10 1.78
C SER A 245 12.58 -12.34 0.45
N ILE A 246 12.70 -11.01 0.48
CA ILE A 246 12.65 -10.18 -0.73
C ILE A 246 14.04 -10.17 -1.38
N THR A 247 14.26 -11.11 -2.29
CA THR A 247 15.43 -11.09 -3.16
C THR A 247 15.09 -10.31 -4.42
N PHE A 248 15.60 -9.08 -4.55
CA PHE A 248 15.59 -8.40 -5.84
C PHE A 248 16.68 -9.04 -6.71
N SER A 249 16.27 -9.78 -7.74
CA SER A 249 17.23 -10.34 -8.71
C SER A 249 17.92 -9.20 -9.46
N SER A 250 19.25 -9.14 -9.38
CA SER A 250 20.09 -8.13 -10.05
C SER A 250 20.10 -8.23 -11.58
N ASN A 251 19.37 -9.17 -12.19
CA ASN A 251 19.37 -9.38 -13.64
C ASN A 251 18.05 -8.95 -14.27
N CYS A 252 17.91 -7.64 -14.50
CA CYS A 252 17.08 -7.03 -15.55
C CYS A 252 17.52 -5.57 -15.68
N ILE A 253 18.63 -5.34 -16.38
CA ILE A 253 18.98 -4.05 -17.01
C ILE A 253 18.39 -4.06 -18.41
#